data_AF-A0A543CW49-F1
#
_entry.id   AF-A0A543CW49-F1
#
_cell.length_a   1.000
_cell.length_b   1.000
_cell.length_c   1.000
_cell.angle_alpha   90.00
_cell.angle_beta   90.00
_cell.angle_gamma   90.00
#
_symmetry.space_group_name_H-M   'P 1'
#
loop_
_entity.id
_entity.type
_entity.pdbx_description
1 polymer ?
#
loop_
_entity_poly.entity_id
_entity_poly.type
_entity_poly.pdbx_seq_one_letter_code
_entity_poly.pdbx_strand_id
1 'polypeptide(L)'
;MPGVALLKGVRNGARLFVVDPRRTSSAEWADGWLGLDIGTDIPLANAVAREIIHAGLVNETFVDRATTGFAELAAAVEPWTLAAVERETGVPAEAIRALAHAYARADRAQLCWTLGITEHHNATDNVRALINLSLLTGHVGRYGSGLNPLRGQNNVQGGGDMGAIPNRMPGFQDILDPEVRARFGAAYGREIQPRHGMHLTQMLEAMDRRELAARIGDRTGGRRPGATAGTGVHDPALPGRGRHQHPDHRGHRPDRRHRRVQGDGDPRREGPRDERRVIGNRPLPRSGTVAYGKLHTVSPPL
;
A
#
# COMPACT_ATOMS: atom_id res chain seq x y z
N MET A 1 0.12 2.31 14.14
CA MET A 1 -0.38 3.19 13.06
C MET A 1 0.82 3.72 12.28
N PRO A 2 0.93 3.45 10.97
CA PRO A 2 2.08 3.83 10.13
C PRO A 2 2.49 5.31 10.25
N GLY A 3 1.51 6.20 10.49
CA GLY A 3 1.75 7.63 10.67
C GLY A 3 2.69 7.99 11.82
N VAL A 4 2.76 7.20 12.90
CA VAL A 4 3.65 7.50 14.04
C VAL A 4 5.12 7.27 13.68
N ALA A 5 5.42 6.21 12.94
CA ALA A 5 6.79 5.91 12.49
C ALA A 5 7.24 6.92 11.42
N LEU A 6 6.36 7.27 10.49
CA LEU A 6 6.61 8.30 9.48
C LEU A 6 6.96 9.65 10.13
N LEU A 7 6.12 10.12 11.05
CA LEU A 7 6.36 11.40 11.75
C LEU A 7 7.61 11.36 12.62
N LYS A 8 7.97 10.21 13.20
CA LYS A 8 9.25 10.04 13.90
C LYS A 8 10.43 10.21 12.93
N GLY A 9 10.34 9.65 11.72
CA GLY A 9 11.34 9.85 10.66
C GLY A 9 11.50 11.33 10.31
N VAL A 10 10.39 12.03 10.06
CA VAL A 10 10.38 13.48 9.74
C VAL A 10 11.00 14.29 10.87
N ARG A 11 10.62 14.02 12.14
CA ARG A 11 11.22 14.67 13.33
C ARG A 11 12.71 14.40 13.49
N ASN A 12 13.21 13.30 12.91
CA ASN A 12 14.63 12.95 12.89
C ASN A 12 15.37 13.54 11.67
N GLY A 13 14.72 14.39 10.87
CA GLY A 13 15.31 15.09 9.72
C GLY A 13 15.08 14.41 8.36
N ALA A 14 14.18 13.43 8.28
CA ALA A 14 13.73 12.92 6.99
C ALA A 14 12.91 14.00 6.25
N ARG A 15 13.12 14.11 4.95
CA ARG A 15 12.25 14.87 4.05
C ARG A 15 11.01 14.05 3.70
N LEU A 16 9.86 14.71 3.58
CA LEU A 16 8.60 14.07 3.25
C LEU A 16 8.02 14.69 1.98
N PHE A 17 7.73 13.85 0.99
CA PHE A 17 6.96 14.24 -0.18
C PHE A 17 5.62 13.49 -0.18
N VAL A 18 4.54 14.23 -0.30
CA VAL A 18 3.17 13.67 -0.34
C VAL A 18 2.63 13.83 -1.73
N VAL A 19 2.26 12.72 -2.36
CA VAL A 19 1.68 12.69 -3.69
C VAL A 19 0.27 12.15 -3.56
N ASP A 20 -0.68 13.07 -3.55
CA ASP A 20 -2.09 12.78 -3.35
C ASP A 20 -2.90 13.95 -3.94
N PRO A 21 -3.94 13.70 -4.76
CA PRO A 21 -4.81 14.76 -5.29
C PRO A 21 -5.41 15.61 -4.17
N ARG A 22 -5.58 15.04 -2.97
CA ARG A 22 -6.06 15.74 -1.79
C ARG A 22 -4.88 16.15 -0.94
N ARG A 23 -4.97 17.36 -0.38
CA ARG A 23 -4.04 17.81 0.65
C ARG A 23 -4.40 17.17 1.99
N THR A 24 -3.94 15.95 2.20
CA THR A 24 -4.19 15.16 3.42
C THR A 24 -3.45 15.73 4.64
N SER A 25 -3.78 15.28 5.85
CA SER A 25 -3.07 15.69 7.08
C SER A 25 -1.58 15.34 7.07
N SER A 26 -1.16 14.35 6.27
CA SER A 26 0.27 14.05 6.09
C SER A 26 0.98 15.14 5.28
N ALA A 27 0.27 15.83 4.38
CA ALA A 27 0.81 16.92 3.58
C ALA A 27 1.14 18.17 4.42
N GLU A 28 0.58 18.30 5.63
CA GLU A 28 0.93 19.37 6.57
C GLU A 28 2.39 19.30 7.05
N TRP A 29 2.97 18.09 7.03
CA TRP A 29 4.33 17.82 7.48
C TRP A 29 5.31 17.65 6.32
N ALA A 30 4.84 17.82 5.09
CA ALA A 30 5.61 17.54 3.88
C ALA A 30 6.48 18.73 3.46
N ASP A 31 7.70 18.44 3.00
CA ASP A 31 8.54 19.38 2.27
C ASP A 31 7.94 19.74 0.91
N GLY A 32 7.20 18.81 0.31
CA GLY A 32 6.55 18.98 -0.98
C GLY A 32 5.24 18.21 -1.06
N TRP A 33 4.18 18.89 -1.46
CA TRP A 33 2.90 18.26 -1.83
C TRP A 33 2.73 18.34 -3.34
N LEU A 34 2.55 17.19 -3.98
CA LEU A 34 2.28 17.05 -5.41
C LEU A 34 0.82 16.61 -5.55
N GLY A 35 -0.05 17.60 -5.72
CA GLY A 35 -1.48 17.41 -5.94
C GLY A 35 -1.81 17.04 -7.38
N LEU A 36 -1.43 15.84 -7.79
CA LEU A 36 -1.67 15.35 -9.15
C LEU A 36 -3.15 15.13 -9.46
N ASP A 37 -3.51 15.24 -10.73
CA ASP A 37 -4.82 14.84 -11.24
C ASP A 37 -5.02 13.32 -11.13
N ILE A 38 -6.24 12.90 -10.79
CA ILE A 38 -6.55 11.50 -10.49
C ILE A 38 -6.28 10.62 -11.72
N GLY A 39 -5.46 9.58 -11.55
CA GLY A 39 -5.12 8.62 -12.60
C GLY A 39 -3.84 8.94 -13.38
N THR A 40 -3.16 10.03 -13.05
CA THR A 40 -1.92 10.48 -13.73
C THR A 40 -0.63 10.03 -13.01
N ASP A 41 -0.73 8.97 -12.19
CA ASP A 41 0.37 8.43 -11.38
C ASP A 41 1.55 7.89 -12.22
N ILE A 42 1.27 7.17 -13.32
CA ILE A 42 2.31 6.63 -14.23
C ILE A 42 3.07 7.76 -14.94
N PRO A 43 2.41 8.75 -15.58
CA PRO A 43 3.08 9.93 -16.12
C PRO A 43 4.02 10.60 -15.11
N LEU A 44 3.54 10.81 -13.88
CA LEU A 44 4.34 11.42 -12.82
C LEU A 44 5.58 10.58 -12.48
N ALA A 45 5.39 9.28 -12.25
CA ALA A 45 6.50 8.37 -11.93
C ALA A 45 7.52 8.28 -13.08
N ASN A 46 7.05 8.28 -14.35
CA ASN A 46 7.93 8.28 -15.52
C ASN A 46 8.70 9.60 -15.66
N ALA A 47 8.09 10.76 -15.36
CA ALA A 47 8.82 12.02 -15.34
C ALA A 47 9.90 12.06 -14.26
N VAL A 48 9.62 11.52 -13.07
CA VAL A 48 10.61 11.37 -12.01
C VAL A 48 11.75 10.46 -12.47
N ALA A 49 11.45 9.33 -13.10
CA ALA A 49 12.44 8.41 -13.66
C ALA A 49 13.31 9.08 -14.73
N ARG A 50 12.68 9.78 -15.69
CA ARG A 50 13.34 10.52 -16.75
C ARG A 50 14.29 11.58 -16.17
N GLU A 51 13.82 12.34 -15.18
CA GLU A 51 14.62 13.36 -14.52
C GLU A 51 15.84 12.76 -13.82
N ILE A 52 15.68 11.64 -13.11
CA ILE A 52 16.81 10.92 -12.47
C ILE A 52 17.85 10.50 -13.52
N ILE A 53 17.40 9.98 -14.66
CA ILE A 53 18.28 9.54 -15.76
C ILE A 53 19.02 10.72 -16.37
N HIS A 54 18.29 11.76 -16.78
CA HIS A 54 18.88 12.95 -17.44
C HIS A 54 19.79 13.75 -16.51
N ALA A 55 19.52 13.74 -15.21
CA ALA A 55 20.37 14.39 -14.20
C ALA A 55 21.61 13.56 -13.81
N GLY A 56 21.80 12.37 -14.37
CA GLY A 56 22.93 11.48 -14.01
C GLY A 56 22.88 11.00 -12.56
N LEU A 57 21.67 10.81 -12.01
CA LEU A 57 21.44 10.42 -10.61
C LEU A 57 21.11 8.93 -10.46
N VAL A 58 21.30 8.15 -11.52
CA VAL A 58 21.11 6.70 -11.51
C VAL A 58 22.20 6.05 -10.67
N ASN A 59 21.83 5.04 -9.89
CA ASN A 59 22.79 4.18 -9.22
C ASN A 59 23.28 3.11 -10.20
N GLU A 60 24.24 3.47 -11.06
CA GLU A 60 24.75 2.61 -12.13
C GLU A 60 25.23 1.25 -11.62
N THR A 61 26.00 1.24 -10.52
CA THR A 61 26.49 -0.01 -9.92
C THR A 61 25.35 -0.93 -9.48
N PHE A 62 24.24 -0.38 -8.95
CA PHE A 62 23.08 -1.18 -8.59
C PHE A 62 22.33 -1.68 -9.83
N VAL A 63 22.10 -0.79 -10.80
CA VAL A 63 21.40 -1.11 -12.04
C VAL A 63 22.13 -2.24 -12.79
N ASP A 64 23.45 -2.14 -12.95
CA ASP A 64 24.25 -3.13 -13.68
C ASP A 64 24.27 -4.50 -12.99
N ARG A 65 24.34 -4.53 -11.65
CA ARG A 65 24.52 -5.78 -10.90
C ARG A 65 23.21 -6.53 -10.60
N ALA A 66 22.09 -5.81 -10.50
CA ALA A 66 20.87 -6.33 -9.87
C ALA A 66 19.59 -6.06 -10.66
N THR A 67 19.71 -5.51 -11.88
CA THR A 67 18.54 -5.20 -12.71
C THR A 67 18.75 -5.63 -14.16
N THR A 68 17.67 -5.62 -14.92
CA THR A 68 17.65 -5.82 -16.37
C THR A 68 16.64 -4.82 -16.96
N GLY A 69 16.77 -4.48 -18.24
CA GLY A 69 15.76 -3.65 -18.93
C GLY A 69 15.96 -2.14 -18.78
N PHE A 70 17.15 -1.67 -18.36
CA PHE A 70 17.40 -0.24 -18.14
C PHE A 70 17.31 0.57 -19.44
N ALA A 71 17.84 0.07 -20.55
CA ALA A 71 17.82 0.77 -21.83
C ALA A 71 16.38 0.95 -22.36
N GLU A 72 15.55 -0.07 -22.20
CA GLU A 72 14.13 -0.06 -22.54
C GLU A 72 13.37 0.93 -21.66
N LEU A 73 13.66 0.97 -20.36
CA LEU A 73 13.08 1.98 -19.46
C LEU A 73 13.50 3.39 -19.88
N ALA A 74 14.79 3.63 -20.13
CA ALA A 74 15.31 4.94 -20.53
C ALA A 74 14.64 5.45 -21.81
N ALA A 75 14.48 4.58 -22.81
CA ALA A 75 13.76 4.90 -24.03
C ALA A 75 12.26 5.16 -23.77
N ALA A 76 11.61 4.35 -22.92
CA ALA A 76 10.18 4.48 -22.62
C ALA A 76 9.84 5.75 -21.83
N VAL A 77 10.77 6.25 -21.01
CA VAL A 77 10.53 7.46 -20.21
C VAL A 77 10.81 8.75 -20.97
N GLU A 78 11.49 8.70 -22.12
CA GLU A 78 11.93 9.88 -22.87
C GLU A 78 10.78 10.87 -23.23
N PRO A 79 9.58 10.42 -23.63
CA PRO A 79 8.46 11.33 -23.92
C PRO A 79 7.96 12.12 -22.70
N TRP A 80 8.23 11.64 -21.47
CA TRP A 80 7.69 12.18 -20.23
C TRP A 80 8.54 13.33 -19.68
N THR A 81 8.73 14.36 -20.51
CA THR A 81 9.42 15.60 -20.09
C THR A 81 8.66 16.30 -18.97
N LEU A 82 9.36 17.10 -18.15
CA LEU A 82 8.72 17.85 -17.06
C LEU A 82 7.57 18.75 -17.55
N ALA A 83 7.74 19.40 -18.71
CA ALA A 83 6.70 20.24 -19.30
C ALA A 83 5.48 19.44 -19.79
N ALA A 84 5.70 18.26 -20.37
CA ALA A 84 4.61 17.38 -20.81
C ALA A 84 3.80 16.88 -19.60
N VAL A 85 4.49 16.46 -18.54
CA VAL A 85 3.86 15.90 -17.35
C VAL A 85 3.23 16.96 -16.45
N GLU A 86 3.77 18.18 -16.39
CA GLU A 86 3.10 19.30 -15.72
C GLU A 86 1.72 19.57 -16.33
N ARG A 87 1.61 19.55 -17.67
CA ARG A 87 0.35 19.71 -18.37
C ARG A 87 -0.63 18.55 -18.12
N GLU A 88 -0.13 17.33 -18.00
CA GLU A 88 -0.97 16.13 -17.84
C GLU A 88 -1.42 15.91 -16.40
N THR A 89 -0.55 16.18 -15.43
CA THR A 89 -0.79 15.88 -14.01
C THR A 89 -1.26 17.09 -13.21
N GLY A 90 -1.09 18.31 -13.74
CA GLY A 90 -1.28 19.55 -12.98
C GLY A 90 -0.20 19.82 -11.93
N VAL A 91 0.83 18.97 -11.80
CA VAL A 91 1.93 19.15 -10.86
C VAL A 91 3.03 20.04 -11.47
N PRO A 92 3.45 21.14 -10.81
CA PRO A 92 4.51 22.00 -11.34
C PRO A 92 5.81 21.24 -11.62
N ALA A 93 6.45 21.50 -12.77
CA ALA A 93 7.71 20.86 -13.18
C ALA A 93 8.80 20.92 -12.10
N GLU A 94 8.92 22.04 -11.40
CA GLU A 94 9.91 22.22 -10.33
C GLU A 94 9.63 21.34 -9.11
N ALA A 95 8.36 21.03 -8.81
CA ALA A 95 8.02 20.10 -7.72
C ALA A 95 8.39 18.66 -8.08
N ILE A 96 8.18 18.27 -9.34
CA ILE A 96 8.59 16.96 -9.87
C ILE A 96 10.12 16.83 -9.83
N ARG A 97 10.84 17.87 -10.31
CA ARG A 97 12.31 17.93 -10.26
C ARG A 97 12.83 17.83 -8.83
N ALA A 98 12.24 18.60 -7.90
CA ALA A 98 12.63 18.58 -6.50
C ALA A 98 12.44 17.20 -5.85
N LEU A 99 11.34 16.51 -6.16
CA LEU A 99 11.11 15.14 -5.72
C LEU A 99 12.16 14.18 -6.30
N ALA A 100 12.40 14.23 -7.61
CA ALA A 100 13.35 13.35 -8.29
C ALA A 100 14.76 13.47 -7.71
N HIS A 101 15.26 14.70 -7.57
CA HIS A 101 16.59 14.95 -7.00
C HIS A 101 16.66 14.57 -5.52
N ALA A 102 15.63 14.89 -4.72
CA ALA A 102 15.63 14.54 -3.31
C ALA A 102 15.63 13.01 -3.11
N TYR A 103 14.82 12.29 -3.89
CA TYR A 103 14.69 10.85 -3.80
C TYR A 103 15.98 10.13 -4.24
N ALA A 104 16.55 10.52 -5.38
CA ALA A 104 17.75 9.87 -5.90
C ALA A 104 19.03 10.18 -5.10
N ARG A 105 19.14 11.39 -4.52
CA ARG A 105 20.31 11.78 -3.69
C ARG A 105 20.22 11.34 -2.23
N ALA A 106 19.06 10.84 -1.79
CA ALA A 106 18.90 10.34 -0.44
C ALA A 106 19.84 9.15 -0.20
N ASP A 107 20.48 9.07 0.97
CA ASP A 107 21.22 7.85 1.33
C ASP A 107 20.25 6.67 1.53
N ARG A 108 19.02 6.97 1.96
CA ARG A 108 17.97 5.98 2.22
C ARG A 108 16.62 6.57 1.82
N ALA A 109 15.81 5.85 1.06
CA ALA A 109 14.47 6.34 0.74
C ALA A 109 13.43 5.23 0.76
N GLN A 110 12.22 5.59 1.20
CA GLN A 110 11.08 4.70 1.24
C GLN A 110 9.96 5.22 0.36
N LEU A 111 9.45 4.36 -0.52
CA LEU A 111 8.17 4.58 -1.18
C LEU A 111 7.10 3.88 -0.37
N CYS A 112 6.09 4.60 0.06
CA CYS A 112 4.97 4.13 0.85
C CYS A 112 3.66 4.42 0.09
N TRP A 113 2.79 3.43 -0.05
CA TRP A 113 1.50 3.65 -0.71
C TRP A 113 0.38 2.84 -0.08
N THR A 114 -0.85 3.28 -0.32
CA THR A 114 -2.07 2.53 0.00
C THR A 114 -2.94 2.37 -1.26
N LEU A 115 -4.25 2.46 -1.10
CA LEU A 115 -5.26 2.24 -2.12
C LEU A 115 -5.17 3.22 -3.29
N GLY A 116 -4.66 4.44 -3.06
CA GLY A 116 -4.52 5.43 -4.13
C GLY A 116 -3.62 4.98 -5.28
N ILE A 117 -2.80 3.94 -5.12
CA ILE A 117 -2.03 3.33 -6.20
C ILE A 117 -2.71 2.08 -6.75
N THR A 118 -3.35 1.29 -5.88
CA THR A 118 -3.82 -0.06 -6.20
C THR A 118 -5.30 -0.16 -6.59
N GLU A 119 -6.11 0.85 -6.32
CA GLU A 119 -7.54 0.91 -6.70
C GLU A 119 -7.75 1.68 -8.00
N HIS A 120 -6.87 1.44 -8.96
CA HIS A 120 -6.97 1.91 -10.34
C HIS A 120 -7.00 0.69 -11.27
N HIS A 121 -7.63 0.82 -12.45
CA HIS A 121 -7.67 -0.25 -13.45
C HIS A 121 -6.27 -0.67 -13.94
N ASN A 122 -5.30 0.24 -13.86
CA ASN A 122 -3.88 0.07 -14.22
C ASN A 122 -2.95 -0.07 -12.99
N ALA A 123 -3.49 -0.52 -11.85
CA ALA A 123 -2.76 -0.62 -10.58
C ALA A 123 -1.42 -1.37 -10.67
N THR A 124 -1.36 -2.46 -11.43
CA THR A 124 -0.12 -3.23 -11.62
C THR A 124 0.98 -2.36 -12.24
N ASP A 125 0.63 -1.52 -13.20
CA ASP A 125 1.59 -0.67 -13.89
C ASP A 125 1.98 0.54 -13.04
N ASN A 126 1.06 1.07 -12.22
CA ASN A 126 1.41 2.06 -11.19
C ASN A 126 2.49 1.49 -10.24
N VAL A 127 2.31 0.27 -9.75
CA VAL A 127 3.28 -0.37 -8.85
C VAL A 127 4.61 -0.63 -9.55
N ARG A 128 4.60 -1.09 -10.81
CA ARG A 128 5.83 -1.26 -11.61
C ARG A 128 6.59 0.05 -11.81
N ALA A 129 5.89 1.14 -12.09
CA ALA A 129 6.50 2.46 -12.24
C ALA A 129 7.21 2.91 -10.94
N LEU A 130 6.61 2.67 -9.77
CA LEU A 130 7.26 2.93 -8.47
C LEU A 130 8.46 2.01 -8.21
N ILE A 131 8.37 0.73 -8.59
CA ILE A 131 9.49 -0.23 -8.50
C ILE A 131 10.68 0.28 -9.33
N ASN A 132 10.42 0.74 -10.56
CA ASN A 132 11.47 1.28 -11.44
C ASN A 132 12.24 2.43 -10.77
N LEU A 133 11.57 3.35 -10.08
CA LEU A 133 12.23 4.42 -9.34
C LEU A 133 13.19 3.89 -8.26
N SER A 134 12.75 2.89 -7.49
CA SER A 134 13.59 2.30 -6.43
C SER A 134 14.76 1.50 -7.01
N LEU A 135 14.57 0.84 -8.16
CA LEU A 135 15.63 0.11 -8.85
C LEU A 135 16.66 1.07 -9.47
N LEU A 136 16.21 2.16 -10.12
CA LEU A 136 17.09 3.19 -10.68
C LEU A 136 18.02 3.81 -9.63
N THR A 137 17.58 3.88 -8.38
CA THR A 137 18.29 4.55 -7.28
C THR A 137 18.96 3.58 -6.32
N GLY A 138 18.73 2.27 -6.47
CA GLY A 138 19.25 1.25 -5.57
C GLY A 138 18.63 1.26 -4.15
N HIS A 139 17.44 1.85 -3.99
CA HIS A 139 16.69 1.90 -2.72
C HIS A 139 16.00 0.57 -2.38
N VAL A 140 16.62 -0.57 -2.70
CA VAL A 140 16.10 -1.93 -2.46
C VAL A 140 17.18 -2.79 -1.81
N GLY A 141 16.79 -3.65 -0.86
CA GLY A 141 17.73 -4.55 -0.18
C GLY A 141 18.64 -3.86 0.83
N ARG A 142 18.30 -2.64 1.25
CA ARG A 142 19.07 -1.82 2.19
C ARG A 142 18.21 -1.37 3.37
N TYR A 143 18.77 -1.42 4.58
CA TYR A 143 18.09 -0.93 5.78
C TYR A 143 17.64 0.53 5.64
N GLY A 144 16.39 0.80 6.01
CA GLY A 144 15.78 2.14 5.91
C GLY A 144 15.39 2.55 4.50
N SER A 145 15.55 1.67 3.50
CA SER A 145 15.07 1.87 2.13
C SER A 145 14.02 0.83 1.75
N GLY A 146 13.24 1.10 0.71
CA GLY A 146 12.39 0.09 0.09
C GLY A 146 11.00 0.56 -0.29
N LEU A 147 10.25 -0.37 -0.85
CA LEU A 147 8.88 -0.22 -1.26
C LEU A 147 7.94 -0.83 -0.22
N ASN A 148 7.01 -0.02 0.29
CA ASN A 148 6.20 -0.35 1.45
C ASN A 148 4.71 -0.18 1.11
N PRO A 149 4.06 -1.22 0.56
CA PRO A 149 2.60 -1.26 0.46
C PRO A 149 2.01 -1.31 1.87
N LEU A 150 1.44 -0.19 2.32
CA LEU A 150 0.84 -0.06 3.64
C LEU A 150 -0.53 -0.75 3.63
N ARG A 151 -0.54 -1.99 4.12
CA ARG A 151 -1.75 -2.82 4.15
C ARG A 151 -2.70 -2.39 5.27
N GLY A 152 -4.01 -2.39 4.97
CA GLY A 152 -5.03 -1.88 5.89
C GLY A 152 -5.48 -2.87 6.96
N GLN A 153 -5.89 -4.08 6.55
CA GLN A 153 -6.43 -5.09 7.48
C GLN A 153 -5.30 -5.79 8.24
N ASN A 154 -5.54 -6.11 9.52
CA ASN A 154 -4.54 -6.63 10.45
C ASN A 154 -3.82 -7.90 9.98
N ASN A 155 -4.49 -8.76 9.20
CA ASN A 155 -3.93 -10.04 8.76
C ASN A 155 -4.09 -10.30 7.25
N VAL A 156 -4.19 -9.26 6.42
CA VAL A 156 -4.21 -9.46 4.95
C VAL A 156 -2.88 -10.02 4.43
N GLN A 157 -1.76 -9.75 5.13
CA GLN A 157 -0.48 -10.41 4.83
C GLN A 157 -0.56 -11.90 5.14
N GLY A 158 -0.92 -12.27 6.38
CA GLY A 158 -0.99 -13.67 6.79
C GLY A 158 -2.04 -14.47 6.02
N GLY A 159 -3.15 -13.86 5.61
CA GLY A 159 -4.11 -14.51 4.71
C GLY A 159 -3.46 -14.92 3.39
N GLY A 160 -2.69 -14.02 2.77
CA GLY A 160 -1.91 -14.32 1.58
C GLY A 160 -0.84 -15.39 1.81
N ASP A 161 -0.10 -15.27 2.92
CA ASP A 161 0.91 -16.25 3.31
C ASP A 161 0.32 -17.66 3.49
N MET A 162 -0.94 -17.75 3.94
CA MET A 162 -1.67 -19.01 4.15
C MET A 162 -2.42 -19.50 2.89
N GLY A 163 -2.18 -18.91 1.73
CA GLY A 163 -2.78 -19.36 0.47
C GLY A 163 -4.24 -18.94 0.28
N ALA A 164 -4.73 -17.91 0.98
CA ALA A 164 -6.05 -17.31 0.70
C ALA A 164 -6.02 -16.44 -0.57
N ILE A 165 -5.38 -16.94 -1.63
CA ILE A 165 -5.23 -16.35 -2.95
C ILE A 165 -5.49 -17.47 -3.97
N PRO A 166 -6.36 -17.27 -4.96
CA PRO A 166 -6.91 -18.37 -5.77
C PRO A 166 -5.88 -19.15 -6.61
N ASN A 167 -4.67 -18.62 -6.80
CA ASN A 167 -3.60 -19.24 -7.59
C ASN A 167 -2.37 -19.63 -6.76
N ARG A 168 -2.47 -19.64 -5.42
CA ARG A 168 -1.33 -19.92 -4.54
C ARG A 168 -1.70 -20.89 -3.43
N MET A 169 -0.78 -21.81 -3.16
CA MET A 169 -0.71 -22.60 -1.93
C MET A 169 0.02 -21.80 -0.83
N PRO A 170 -0.06 -22.21 0.46
CA PRO A 170 0.66 -21.54 1.54
C PRO A 170 2.14 -21.30 1.22
N GLY A 171 2.66 -20.13 1.56
CA GLY A 171 4.01 -19.68 1.24
C GLY A 171 4.18 -19.13 -0.18
N PHE A 172 3.10 -18.62 -0.80
CA PHE A 172 3.09 -18.11 -2.19
C PHE A 172 3.55 -19.10 -3.26
N GLN A 173 3.34 -20.39 -3.02
CA GLN A 173 3.74 -21.44 -3.95
C GLN A 173 2.68 -21.60 -5.04
N ASP A 174 3.09 -21.65 -6.30
CA ASP A 174 2.14 -21.72 -7.42
C ASP A 174 1.36 -23.05 -7.39
N ILE A 175 0.04 -22.99 -7.52
CA ILE A 175 -0.80 -24.20 -7.60
C ILE A 175 -0.53 -25.00 -8.88
N LEU A 176 0.03 -24.37 -9.92
CA LEU A 176 0.41 -25.03 -11.17
C LEU A 176 1.73 -25.81 -11.08
N ASP A 177 2.48 -25.66 -10.00
CA ASP A 177 3.69 -26.46 -9.76
C ASP A 177 3.33 -27.91 -9.33
N PRO A 178 3.74 -28.94 -10.10
CA PRO A 178 3.44 -30.34 -9.78
C PRO A 178 4.08 -30.83 -8.47
N GLU A 179 5.27 -30.34 -8.10
CA GLU A 179 5.95 -30.74 -6.86
C GLU A 179 5.22 -30.18 -5.64
N VAL A 180 4.79 -28.91 -5.72
CA VAL A 180 3.97 -28.26 -4.70
C VAL A 180 2.68 -29.05 -4.49
N ARG A 181 1.96 -29.38 -5.58
CA ARG A 181 0.71 -30.15 -5.50
C ARG A 181 0.92 -31.54 -4.92
N ALA A 182 1.97 -32.25 -5.31
CA ALA A 182 2.28 -33.58 -4.78
C ALA A 182 2.53 -33.52 -3.25
N ARG A 183 3.33 -32.55 -2.79
CA ARG A 183 3.65 -32.38 -1.37
C ARG A 183 2.41 -32.05 -0.54
N PHE A 184 1.61 -31.07 -0.96
CA PHE A 184 0.38 -30.71 -0.25
C PHE A 184 -0.69 -31.80 -0.37
N GLY A 185 -0.77 -32.47 -1.52
CA GLY A 185 -1.73 -33.54 -1.73
C GLY A 185 -1.46 -34.77 -0.86
N ALA A 186 -0.19 -35.13 -0.67
CA ALA A 186 0.23 -36.15 0.28
C ALA A 186 -0.13 -35.75 1.73
N ALA A 187 0.15 -34.50 2.11
CA ALA A 187 -0.16 -34.00 3.47
C ALA A 187 -1.68 -33.95 3.76
N TYR A 188 -2.50 -33.64 2.76
CA TYR A 188 -3.96 -33.54 2.90
C TYR A 188 -4.70 -34.84 2.56
N GLY A 189 -4.00 -35.86 2.08
CA GLY A 189 -4.60 -37.13 1.63
C GLY A 189 -5.53 -36.97 0.42
N ARG A 190 -5.31 -35.95 -0.43
CA ARG A 190 -6.15 -35.64 -1.60
C ARG A 190 -5.35 -35.03 -2.73
N GLU A 191 -5.70 -35.36 -3.96
CA GLU A 191 -5.14 -34.70 -5.14
C GLU A 191 -5.59 -33.22 -5.21
N ILE A 192 -4.62 -32.32 -5.45
CA ILE A 192 -4.87 -30.91 -5.69
C ILE A 192 -5.02 -30.67 -7.19
N GLN A 193 -6.05 -29.92 -7.59
CA GLN A 193 -6.32 -29.66 -9.00
C GLN A 193 -5.35 -28.62 -9.58
N PRO A 194 -4.78 -28.84 -10.77
CA PRO A 194 -3.80 -27.93 -11.40
C PRO A 194 -4.50 -26.76 -12.12
N ARG A 195 -5.34 -26.01 -11.40
CA ARG A 195 -6.05 -24.86 -11.97
C ARG A 195 -6.07 -23.68 -11.02
N HIS A 196 -5.94 -22.49 -11.57
CA HIS A 196 -6.20 -21.27 -10.81
C HIS A 196 -7.69 -21.20 -10.46
N GLY A 197 -7.99 -20.85 -9.21
CA GLY A 197 -9.33 -20.46 -8.81
C GLY A 197 -9.73 -19.10 -9.37
N MET A 198 -10.99 -18.74 -9.15
CA MET A 198 -11.52 -17.41 -9.49
C MET A 198 -11.21 -16.42 -8.37
N HIS A 199 -10.84 -15.18 -8.71
CA HIS A 199 -10.86 -14.09 -7.73
C HIS A 199 -12.28 -13.58 -7.51
N LEU A 200 -12.50 -12.81 -6.43
CA LEU A 200 -13.84 -12.39 -6.01
C LEU A 200 -14.66 -11.74 -7.14
N THR A 201 -14.08 -10.83 -7.91
CA THR A 201 -14.76 -10.17 -9.03
C THR A 201 -15.20 -11.16 -10.11
N GLN A 202 -14.33 -12.09 -10.51
CA GLN A 202 -14.67 -13.18 -11.43
C GLN A 202 -15.78 -14.07 -10.88
N MET A 203 -15.81 -14.33 -9.58
CA MET A 203 -16.88 -15.11 -8.95
C MET A 203 -18.22 -14.40 -9.08
N LEU A 204 -18.26 -13.07 -8.87
CA LEU A 204 -19.49 -12.28 -9.00
C LEU A 204 -19.98 -12.26 -10.46
N GLU A 205 -19.08 -12.08 -11.42
CA GLU A 205 -19.40 -12.15 -12.85
C GLU A 205 -19.88 -13.56 -13.26
N ALA A 206 -19.21 -14.61 -12.78
CA ALA A 206 -19.62 -16.00 -13.04
C ALA A 206 -20.98 -16.32 -12.40
N MET A 207 -21.32 -15.73 -11.26
CA MET A 207 -22.66 -15.86 -10.68
C MET A 207 -23.72 -15.18 -11.55
N ASP A 208 -23.42 -13.99 -12.08
CA ASP A 208 -24.32 -13.27 -12.99
C ASP A 208 -24.58 -14.07 -14.28
N ARG A 209 -23.52 -14.65 -14.85
CA ARG A 209 -23.60 -15.58 -15.99
C ARG A 209 -24.15 -16.98 -15.65
N ARG A 210 -24.47 -17.25 -14.38
CA ARG A 210 -24.94 -18.56 -13.86
C ARG A 210 -23.95 -19.72 -14.07
N GLU A 211 -22.66 -19.42 -14.17
CA GLU A 211 -21.54 -20.37 -14.23
C GLU A 211 -21.07 -20.81 -12.83
N LEU A 212 -21.38 -20.02 -11.78
CA LEU A 212 -21.06 -20.33 -10.39
C LEU A 212 -22.34 -20.41 -9.54
N ALA A 213 -22.64 -21.61 -9.01
CA ALA A 213 -23.87 -21.86 -8.26
C ALA A 213 -23.81 -21.49 -6.76
N ALA A 214 -22.61 -21.41 -6.18
CA ALA A 214 -22.45 -21.16 -4.75
C ALA A 214 -21.15 -20.43 -4.43
N ARG A 215 -21.20 -19.59 -3.38
CA ARG A 215 -20.04 -18.91 -2.80
C ARG A 215 -20.13 -19.01 -1.27
N ILE A 216 -19.03 -19.45 -0.66
CA ILE A 216 -18.84 -19.42 0.79
C ILE A 216 -18.09 -18.13 1.10
N GLY A 217 -18.66 -17.29 1.97
CA GLY A 217 -18.08 -16.01 2.36
C GLY A 217 -18.17 -15.84 3.86
N ASP A 218 -17.04 -15.57 4.49
CA ASP A 218 -17.02 -15.28 5.92
C ASP A 218 -17.56 -13.86 6.18
N ARG A 219 -18.38 -13.72 7.23
CA ARG A 219 -18.85 -12.45 7.81
C ARG A 219 -17.90 -11.92 8.88
N THR A 220 -16.71 -12.49 9.03
CA THR A 220 -15.70 -11.98 9.97
C THR A 220 -15.13 -10.63 9.49
N GLY A 221 -15.58 -9.57 10.14
CA GLY A 221 -14.91 -8.25 10.15
C GLY A 221 -15.28 -7.26 9.04
N GLY A 222 -15.72 -7.71 7.86
CA GLY A 222 -16.21 -6.81 6.80
C GLY A 222 -17.60 -6.26 7.10
N ARG A 223 -17.79 -4.93 7.10
CA ARG A 223 -19.15 -4.33 7.01
C ARG A 223 -19.80 -4.75 5.68
N ARG A 224 -21.14 -4.60 5.61
CA ARG A 224 -22.08 -4.92 4.52
C ARG A 224 -21.51 -4.76 3.09
N PRO A 225 -22.15 -5.35 2.04
CA PRO A 225 -21.74 -5.28 0.62
C PRO A 225 -21.45 -3.88 0.01
N GLY A 226 -21.57 -2.79 0.78
CA GLY A 226 -21.20 -1.44 0.35
C GLY A 226 -19.69 -1.16 0.22
N ALA A 227 -18.81 -2.13 0.48
CA ALA A 227 -17.36 -1.95 0.40
C ALA A 227 -16.72 -2.44 -0.91
N THR A 228 -17.49 -3.03 -1.82
CA THR A 228 -17.05 -3.38 -3.17
C THR A 228 -17.50 -2.28 -4.14
N ALA A 229 -16.57 -1.71 -4.90
CA ALA A 229 -16.91 -0.80 -5.99
C ALA A 229 -17.86 -1.51 -6.97
N GLY A 230 -18.99 -0.89 -7.30
CA GLY A 230 -20.01 -1.49 -8.16
C GLY A 230 -21.35 -1.83 -7.50
N THR A 231 -21.72 -1.18 -6.39
CA THR A 231 -23.03 -1.35 -5.72
C THR A 231 -24.26 -1.01 -6.58
N GLY A 232 -24.09 -0.62 -7.85
CA GLY A 232 -25.17 -0.48 -8.83
C GLY A 232 -25.51 -1.76 -9.59
N VAL A 233 -24.73 -2.83 -9.44
CA VAL A 233 -25.00 -4.13 -10.08
C VAL A 233 -25.31 -5.13 -8.98
N HIS A 234 -26.61 -5.33 -8.78
CA HIS A 234 -27.25 -6.54 -8.26
C HIS A 234 -27.46 -6.70 -6.73
N ASP A 235 -28.66 -6.32 -6.27
CA ASP A 235 -29.54 -7.24 -5.52
C ASP A 235 -30.74 -7.62 -6.42
N PRO A 236 -30.59 -8.51 -7.42
CA PRO A 236 -31.71 -9.31 -7.83
C PRO A 236 -31.86 -10.26 -6.65
N ALA A 237 -33.00 -10.21 -5.98
CA ALA A 237 -33.48 -11.37 -5.28
C ALA A 237 -33.32 -12.56 -6.24
N LEU A 238 -32.26 -13.37 -6.08
CA LEU A 238 -31.96 -14.51 -6.92
C LEU A 238 -33.12 -15.50 -6.68
N PRO A 239 -34.09 -15.63 -7.59
CA PRO A 239 -35.16 -16.60 -7.40
C PRO A 239 -34.57 -17.92 -7.91
N GLY A 240 -33.87 -18.64 -7.03
CA GLY A 240 -33.43 -20.01 -7.34
C GLY A 240 -32.08 -20.41 -6.77
N ARG A 241 -32.12 -21.32 -5.78
CA ARG A 241 -31.14 -22.39 -5.47
C ARG A 241 -29.66 -22.03 -5.23
N GLY A 242 -29.23 -20.77 -5.23
CA GLY A 242 -27.90 -20.40 -4.75
C GLY A 242 -27.80 -20.48 -3.22
N ARG A 243 -26.97 -21.37 -2.68
CA ARG A 243 -26.71 -21.41 -1.23
C ARG A 243 -25.60 -20.42 -0.88
N HIS A 244 -25.94 -19.36 -0.15
CA HIS A 244 -24.97 -18.51 0.54
C HIS A 244 -24.83 -18.96 1.99
N GLN A 245 -23.65 -19.45 2.36
CA GLN A 245 -23.34 -19.78 3.75
C GLN A 245 -22.44 -18.71 4.36
N HIS A 246 -22.86 -18.21 5.52
CA HIS A 246 -22.07 -17.34 6.38
C HIS A 246 -21.85 -18.07 7.71
N PRO A 247 -20.61 -18.44 8.06
CA PRO A 247 -20.27 -18.75 9.43
C PRO A 247 -20.48 -17.48 10.27
N ASP A 248 -21.35 -17.53 11.29
CA ASP A 248 -21.57 -16.41 12.20
C ASP A 248 -20.77 -16.62 13.49
N HIS A 249 -19.90 -15.67 13.82
CA HIS A 249 -19.18 -15.63 15.10
C HIS A 249 -19.77 -14.60 16.08
N ARG A 250 -20.92 -13.98 15.78
CA ARG A 250 -21.59 -13.01 16.70
C ARG A 250 -22.47 -13.69 17.75
N GLY A 251 -22.04 -14.83 18.26
CA GLY A 251 -22.81 -15.64 19.20
C GLY A 251 -22.06 -15.96 20.49
N HIS A 252 -21.42 -14.98 21.14
CA HIS A 252 -21.22 -14.94 22.60
C HIS A 252 -20.31 -13.76 22.98
N ARG A 253 -20.89 -12.72 23.58
CA ARG A 253 -20.16 -11.82 24.50
C ARG A 253 -20.57 -12.20 25.92
N PRO A 254 -19.65 -12.59 26.82
CA PRO A 254 -19.98 -12.72 28.22
C PRO A 254 -20.23 -11.33 28.82
N ASP A 255 -21.33 -11.20 29.56
CA ASP A 255 -21.77 -10.00 30.28
C ASP A 255 -20.69 -9.59 31.31
N ARG A 256 -19.87 -8.57 30.99
CA ARG A 256 -18.93 -7.98 31.96
C ARG A 256 -19.67 -6.95 32.80
N ARG A 257 -20.36 -7.41 33.85
CA ARG A 257 -20.76 -6.54 34.96
C ARG A 257 -19.52 -6.13 35.75
N HIS A 258 -19.13 -4.86 35.63
CA HIS A 258 -18.11 -4.26 36.47
C HIS A 258 -18.60 -4.22 37.93
N ARG A 259 -18.04 -5.08 38.80
CA ARG A 259 -18.04 -4.86 40.25
C ARG A 259 -17.05 -3.73 40.56
N ARG A 260 -17.57 -2.62 41.09
CA ARG A 260 -16.77 -1.62 41.81
C ARG A 260 -16.16 -2.30 43.04
N VAL A 261 -14.85 -2.16 43.22
CA VAL A 261 -14.18 -2.40 44.49
C VAL A 261 -13.72 -1.03 44.98
N GLN A 262 -14.30 -0.61 46.11
CA GLN A 262 -13.86 0.51 46.93
C GLN A 262 -12.51 0.16 47.57
N GLY A 263 -11.58 1.11 47.55
CA GLY A 263 -10.34 1.08 48.32
C GLY A 263 -9.99 2.52 48.71
N ASP A 264 -9.91 2.75 50.01
CA ASP A 264 -9.74 4.04 50.70
C ASP A 264 -8.34 4.66 50.56
N GLY A 265 -8.31 6.01 50.52
CA GLY A 265 -7.38 6.89 51.26
C GLY A 265 -5.92 7.06 50.83
N ASP A 266 -5.57 8.22 50.24
CA ASP A 266 -4.85 9.36 50.88
C ASP A 266 -4.36 10.38 49.82
N PRO A 267 -4.52 11.72 49.99
CA PRO A 267 -4.34 12.70 48.92
C PRO A 267 -3.03 13.48 49.06
N ARG A 268 -2.23 13.54 47.98
CA ARG A 268 -1.29 14.66 47.78
C ARG A 268 -1.39 15.21 46.37
N ARG A 269 -1.78 16.48 46.33
CA ARG A 269 -1.88 17.36 45.17
C ARG A 269 -0.47 17.73 44.71
N GLU A 270 -0.17 17.55 43.41
CA GLU A 270 0.76 18.42 42.69
C GLU A 270 0.16 18.72 41.30
N GLY A 271 0.11 20.01 40.96
CA GLY A 271 -0.55 20.54 39.76
C GLY A 271 0.23 20.33 38.46
N PRO A 272 -0.32 20.78 37.32
CA PRO A 272 0.24 20.52 36.00
C PRO A 272 1.54 21.31 35.80
N ARG A 273 2.65 20.60 35.53
CA ARG A 273 3.91 21.23 35.13
C ARG A 273 3.85 21.58 33.64
N ASP A 274 3.90 22.88 33.40
CA ASP A 274 4.06 23.54 32.12
C ASP A 274 5.50 23.31 31.62
N GLU A 275 5.66 22.52 30.55
CA GLU A 275 6.96 22.34 29.87
C GLU A 275 6.94 23.09 28.53
N ARG A 276 7.07 24.41 28.61
CA ARG A 276 7.59 25.25 27.51
C ARG A 276 9.05 25.63 27.80
N ARG A 277 9.89 25.50 26.76
CA ARG A 277 11.34 25.77 26.66
C ARG A 277 12.21 24.64 27.23
N VAL A 278 13.18 24.10 26.49
CA VAL A 278 14.30 24.79 25.85
C VAL A 278 14.66 24.11 24.51
N ILE A 279 14.65 24.86 23.41
CA ILE A 279 15.24 24.44 22.13
C ILE A 279 16.74 24.78 22.25
N GLY A 280 17.54 23.79 22.66
CA GLY A 280 19.00 23.87 22.69
C GLY A 280 19.58 22.88 21.67
N ASN A 281 20.48 23.40 20.82
CA ASN A 281 21.34 22.73 19.83
C ASN A 281 21.30 21.20 19.84
N ARG A 282 20.65 20.61 18.82
CA ARG A 282 20.88 19.21 18.43
C ARG A 282 21.77 19.15 17.19
N PRO A 283 22.71 18.20 17.13
CA PRO A 283 23.54 18.00 15.94
C PRO A 283 22.64 17.71 14.73
N LEU A 284 22.96 18.34 13.60
CA LEU A 284 22.28 18.15 12.32
C LEU A 284 22.24 16.65 11.96
N PRO A 285 21.06 16.06 11.68
CA PRO A 285 21.02 14.70 11.18
C PRO A 285 21.70 14.64 9.79
N ARG A 286 22.56 13.63 9.63
CA ARG A 286 23.24 13.31 8.37
C ARG A 286 22.20 13.00 7.27
N SER A 287 22.16 13.87 6.26
CA SER A 287 21.62 13.73 4.91
C SER A 287 20.53 12.66 4.64
N GLY A 288 19.31 13.13 4.38
CA GLY A 288 18.42 12.62 3.31
C GLY A 288 17.77 11.27 3.55
N THR A 289 16.68 11.24 4.34
CA THR A 289 15.67 10.18 4.21
C THR A 289 14.45 10.74 3.50
N VAL A 290 14.05 10.21 2.34
CA VAL A 290 12.82 10.65 1.65
C VAL A 290 11.74 9.59 1.84
N ALA A 291 10.60 9.98 2.39
CA ALA A 291 9.38 9.18 2.35
C ALA A 291 8.43 9.74 1.29
N TYR A 292 8.03 8.92 0.31
CA TYR A 292 6.99 9.23 -0.67
C TYR A 292 5.70 8.55 -0.21
N GLY A 293 4.61 9.29 -0.05
CA GLY A 293 3.35 8.75 0.49
C GLY A 293 2.12 9.16 -0.31
N LYS A 294 1.48 8.22 -1.02
CA LYS A 294 0.06 8.33 -1.38
C LYS A 294 -0.75 7.68 -0.24
N LEU A 295 -1.02 8.48 0.80
CA LEU A 295 -1.61 8.04 2.06
C LEU A 295 -3.11 8.33 2.08
N HIS A 296 -3.93 7.37 1.66
CA HIS A 296 -5.35 7.39 1.99
C HIS A 296 -5.60 6.77 3.37
N THR A 297 -6.12 7.57 4.31
CA THR A 297 -6.86 7.07 5.48
C THR A 297 -8.36 7.07 5.15
N VAL A 298 -8.99 5.91 5.15
CA VAL A 298 -10.46 5.81 5.22
C VAL A 298 -10.83 5.77 6.71
N SER A 299 -11.22 6.92 7.26
CA SER A 299 -12.01 6.94 8.51
C SER A 299 -13.48 6.88 8.13
N PRO A 300 -14.33 6.09 8.82
CA PRO A 300 -15.77 6.12 8.60
C PRO A 300 -16.34 7.48 9.05
N PRO A 301 -17.42 7.99 8.41
CA PRO A 301 -18.18 9.09 8.98
C PRO A 301 -18.74 8.68 10.35
N LEU A 302 -18.73 9.64 11.27
CA LEU A 302 -19.24 9.53 12.65
C LEU A 302 -20.68 9.02 12.70
#